data_AF-A0A8S3S4M1-F1
#
_entry.id   AF-A0A8S3S4M1-F1
#
_cell.length_a   1.000
_cell.length_b   1.000
_cell.length_c   1.000
_cell.angle_alpha   90.00
_cell.angle_beta   90.00
_cell.angle_gamma   90.00
#
_symmetry.space_group_name_H-M   'P 1'
#
loop_
_entity.id
_entity.type
_entity.pdbx_description
1 polymer ?
#
loop_
_entity_poly.entity_id
_entity_poly.type
_entity_poly.pdbx_seq_one_letter_code
_entity_poly.pdbx_strand_id
1 'polypeptide(L)'
;MSQWRAMRKIKESLPKTPTKRAAVISAYIKDQKSPTINILRNMKFITTPEDKIVDSTNSNIIKNIQEIISTTKKQRSKTATTVMDIITTSVSSENISKKHVSRKLGLNNKRLSRGRQHRASVLQLDNASWSFTKRKTRSDALNDINKKLVYDFWISPGMSRPTGNKNDIKRMRTGPKQFVSHAVYVLEKTQTEVYFDFKETNPTIKNCQRTFEKLKPFFVQSIRPKDKQTCCCRYHIEIRGIFKTCMDFRRKVLKNNPALQGEFKIYENINELVNETICKTSENVDKLKCLQRNCDNCGVHNFKLTEEEKNDI
;
A
#
# COMPACT_ATOMS: atom_id res chain seq x y z
N MET A 1 -45.73 -26.02 50.41
CA MET A 1 -45.49 -26.30 51.85
C MET A 1 -44.94 -27.70 52.15
N SER A 2 -45.14 -28.72 51.31
CA SER A 2 -44.70 -30.11 51.59
C SER A 2 -43.18 -30.32 51.56
N GLN A 3 -42.47 -29.73 50.58
CA GLN A 3 -41.02 -29.92 50.40
C GLN A 3 -40.19 -29.40 51.58
N TRP A 4 -40.54 -28.24 52.14
CA TRP A 4 -39.82 -27.68 53.29
C TRP A 4 -39.97 -28.55 54.55
N ARG A 5 -41.18 -29.08 54.81
CA ARG A 5 -41.44 -30.00 55.92
C ARG A 5 -40.69 -31.31 55.75
N ALA A 6 -40.64 -31.87 54.53
CA ALA A 6 -39.87 -33.06 54.21
C ALA A 6 -38.35 -32.84 54.40
N MET A 7 -37.81 -31.71 53.91
CA MET A 7 -36.40 -31.34 54.08
C MET A 7 -36.03 -31.16 55.55
N ARG A 8 -36.93 -30.63 56.38
CA ARG A 8 -36.71 -30.48 57.83
C ARG A 8 -36.63 -31.84 58.52
N LYS A 9 -37.57 -32.76 58.24
CA LYS A 9 -37.53 -34.13 58.79
C LYS A 9 -36.25 -34.87 58.40
N ILE A 10 -35.80 -34.75 57.15
CA ILE A 10 -34.55 -35.36 56.67
C ILE A 10 -33.33 -34.75 57.37
N LYS A 11 -33.31 -33.43 57.60
CA LYS A 11 -32.22 -32.76 58.33
C LYS A 11 -32.16 -33.16 59.79
N GLU A 12 -33.32 -33.39 60.42
CA GLU A 12 -33.45 -33.86 61.80
C GLU A 12 -33.00 -35.33 61.95
N SER A 13 -33.26 -36.19 60.95
CA SER A 13 -32.84 -37.60 60.95
C SER A 13 -31.36 -37.83 60.60
N LEU A 14 -30.67 -36.82 60.03
CA LEU A 14 -29.25 -36.92 59.69
C LEU A 14 -28.35 -36.54 60.89
N PRO A 15 -27.15 -37.16 61.04
CA PRO A 15 -26.23 -36.90 62.15
C PRO A 15 -25.99 -35.39 62.37
N LYS A 16 -25.89 -34.86 63.59
CA LYS A 16 -25.76 -33.40 63.78
C LYS A 16 -24.44 -32.82 63.22
N THR A 17 -23.37 -33.62 63.14
CA THR A 17 -22.06 -33.16 62.67
C THR A 17 -21.93 -33.25 61.13
N PRO A 18 -21.38 -32.21 60.47
CA PRO A 18 -21.33 -32.14 59.01
C PRO A 18 -20.50 -33.25 58.37
N THR A 19 -19.43 -33.69 59.05
CA THR A 19 -18.56 -34.79 58.59
C THR A 19 -19.29 -36.14 58.55
N LYS A 20 -20.03 -36.47 59.62
CA LYS A 20 -20.84 -37.70 59.67
C LYS A 20 -22.01 -37.65 58.68
N ARG A 21 -22.62 -36.48 58.47
CA ARG A 21 -23.64 -36.29 57.40
C ARG A 21 -23.07 -36.59 56.03
N ALA A 22 -21.92 -36.01 55.70
CA ALA A 22 -21.26 -36.24 54.41
C ALA A 22 -20.90 -37.72 54.21
N ALA A 23 -20.43 -38.41 55.26
CA ALA A 23 -20.12 -39.84 55.21
C ALA A 23 -21.35 -40.70 54.88
N VAL A 24 -22.48 -40.49 55.57
CA VAL A 24 -23.74 -41.21 55.33
C VAL A 24 -24.26 -40.95 53.90
N ILE A 25 -24.25 -39.69 53.45
CA ILE A 25 -24.67 -39.34 52.09
C ILE A 25 -23.73 -39.98 51.05
N SER A 26 -22.42 -40.00 51.29
CA SER A 26 -21.46 -40.63 50.39
C SER A 26 -21.63 -42.16 50.32
N ALA A 27 -21.94 -42.81 51.44
CA ALA A 27 -22.23 -44.25 51.48
C ALA A 27 -23.52 -44.56 50.71
N TYR A 28 -24.55 -43.73 50.87
CA TYR A 28 -25.79 -43.85 50.10
C TYR A 28 -25.57 -43.68 48.60
N ILE A 29 -24.76 -42.69 48.16
CA ILE A 29 -24.44 -42.50 46.74
C ILE A 29 -23.62 -43.67 46.17
N LYS A 30 -22.79 -44.33 46.99
CA LYS A 30 -22.03 -45.52 46.59
C LYS A 30 -22.89 -46.78 46.43
N ASP A 31 -24.06 -46.83 47.07
CA ASP A 31 -24.98 -47.96 46.97
C ASP A 31 -25.78 -47.93 45.66
N GLN A 32 -25.16 -48.35 44.57
CA GLN A 32 -25.69 -48.25 43.20
C GLN A 32 -27.01 -48.98 42.94
N LYS A 33 -27.53 -49.75 43.90
CA LYS A 33 -28.75 -50.57 43.78
C LYS A 33 -30.04 -49.78 44.01
N SER A 34 -29.97 -48.56 44.54
CA SER A 34 -31.16 -47.75 44.84
C SER A 34 -31.77 -47.12 43.57
N PRO A 35 -33.09 -47.25 43.33
CA PRO A 35 -33.77 -46.63 42.18
C PRO A 35 -33.68 -45.10 42.21
N THR A 36 -33.54 -44.51 43.39
CA THR A 36 -33.34 -43.07 43.60
C THR A 36 -32.04 -42.58 42.96
N ILE A 37 -31.00 -43.41 42.91
CA ILE A 37 -29.71 -43.05 42.28
C ILE A 37 -29.84 -42.97 40.76
N ASN A 38 -30.64 -43.84 40.14
CA ASN A 38 -30.92 -43.75 38.70
C ASN A 38 -31.65 -42.44 38.37
N ILE A 39 -32.61 -42.04 39.20
CA ILE A 39 -33.29 -40.74 39.06
C ILE A 39 -32.30 -39.59 39.24
N LEU A 40 -31.40 -39.66 40.24
CA LEU A 40 -30.37 -38.65 40.47
C LEU A 40 -29.33 -38.58 39.33
N ARG A 41 -29.01 -39.70 38.67
CA ARG A 41 -28.18 -39.73 37.45
C ARG A 41 -28.91 -39.08 36.28
N ASN A 42 -30.18 -39.41 36.06
CA ASN A 42 -31.00 -38.80 35.00
C ASN A 42 -31.16 -37.28 35.21
N MET A 43 -31.22 -36.83 36.46
CA MET A 43 -31.23 -35.41 36.83
C MET A 43 -29.82 -34.75 36.87
N LYS A 44 -28.76 -35.46 36.48
CA LYS A 44 -27.35 -34.99 36.44
C LYS A 44 -26.77 -34.54 37.78
N PHE A 45 -27.29 -35.04 38.90
CA PHE A 45 -26.73 -34.78 40.24
C PHE A 45 -25.58 -35.71 40.62
N ILE A 46 -25.48 -36.87 39.95
CA ILE A 46 -24.41 -37.85 40.16
C ILE A 46 -23.66 -38.00 38.84
N THR A 47 -22.34 -37.78 38.86
CA THR A 47 -21.48 -37.95 37.69
C THR A 47 -21.44 -39.41 37.26
N THR A 48 -21.79 -39.65 36.00
CA THR A 48 -21.65 -40.95 35.37
C THR A 48 -20.16 -41.28 35.15
N PRO A 49 -19.78 -42.56 34.98
CA PRO A 49 -18.43 -42.90 34.59
C PRO A 49 -18.00 -42.21 33.28
N GLU A 50 -18.93 -42.00 32.34
CA GLU A 50 -18.69 -41.25 31.10
C GLU A 50 -18.38 -39.77 31.38
N ASP A 51 -19.16 -39.11 32.25
CA ASP A 51 -18.89 -37.72 32.65
C ASP A 51 -17.50 -37.57 33.29
N LYS A 52 -17.07 -38.57 34.07
CA LYS A 52 -15.71 -38.57 34.68
C LYS A 52 -14.61 -38.68 33.63
N ILE A 53 -14.83 -39.46 32.56
CA ILE A 53 -13.89 -39.56 31.44
C ILE A 53 -13.86 -38.23 30.68
N VAL A 54 -15.02 -37.61 30.42
CA VAL A 54 -15.12 -36.29 29.78
C VAL A 54 -14.44 -35.20 30.63
N ASP A 55 -14.63 -35.21 31.94
CA ASP A 55 -13.97 -34.26 32.84
C ASP A 55 -12.46 -34.47 32.90
N SER A 56 -12.00 -35.73 32.91
CA SER A 56 -10.58 -36.08 32.87
C SER A 56 -9.92 -35.63 31.56
N THR A 57 -10.56 -35.90 30.43
CA THR A 57 -10.08 -35.48 29.10
C THR A 57 -10.04 -33.96 28.98
N ASN A 58 -11.09 -33.25 29.41
CA ASN A 58 -11.12 -31.78 29.45
C ASN A 58 -10.02 -31.21 30.35
N SER A 59 -9.79 -31.80 31.52
CA SER A 59 -8.69 -31.41 32.41
C SER A 59 -7.33 -31.59 31.74
N ASN A 60 -7.11 -32.71 31.05
CA ASN A 60 -5.85 -32.98 30.33
C ASN A 60 -5.63 -32.00 29.17
N ILE A 61 -6.68 -31.69 28.40
CA ILE A 61 -6.61 -30.67 27.34
C ILE A 61 -6.23 -29.30 27.93
N ILE A 62 -6.83 -28.90 29.04
CA ILE A 62 -6.51 -27.63 29.71
C ILE A 62 -5.05 -27.62 30.17
N LYS A 63 -4.55 -28.71 30.75
CA LYS A 63 -3.15 -28.84 31.17
C LYS A 63 -2.19 -28.74 29.99
N ASN A 64 -2.48 -29.40 28.88
CA ASN A 64 -1.68 -29.31 27.65
C ASN A 64 -1.64 -27.87 27.12
N ILE A 65 -2.77 -27.17 27.09
CA ILE A 65 -2.80 -25.76 26.67
C ILE A 65 -1.99 -24.88 27.63
N GLN A 66 -2.08 -25.10 28.94
CA GLN A 66 -1.26 -24.40 29.93
C GLN A 66 0.24 -24.65 29.70
N GLU A 67 0.63 -25.89 29.40
CA GLU A 67 2.00 -26.26 29.09
C GLU A 67 2.49 -25.52 27.86
N ILE A 68 1.75 -25.55 26.75
CA ILE A 68 2.07 -24.82 25.51
C ILE A 68 2.21 -23.32 25.78
N ILE A 69 1.30 -22.72 26.57
CA ILE A 69 1.39 -21.30 26.95
C ILE A 69 2.67 -21.03 27.76
N SER A 70 3.03 -21.94 28.66
CA SER A 70 4.20 -21.76 29.52
C SER A 70 5.52 -21.87 28.74
N THR A 71 5.61 -22.81 27.80
CA THR A 71 6.80 -23.03 26.95
C THR A 71 6.97 -21.89 25.94
N THR A 72 5.88 -21.48 25.28
CA THR A 72 5.88 -20.36 24.33
C THR A 72 6.18 -19.01 25.00
N LYS A 73 5.71 -18.77 26.23
CA LYS A 73 6.08 -17.55 26.99
C LYS A 73 7.59 -17.44 27.26
N LYS A 74 8.31 -18.56 27.38
CA LYS A 74 9.77 -18.57 27.59
C LYS A 74 10.54 -18.22 26.32
N GLN A 75 10.02 -18.64 25.16
CA GLN A 75 10.61 -18.34 23.85
C GLN A 75 10.27 -16.91 23.45
N ARG A 76 11.16 -15.93 23.69
CA ARG A 76 10.92 -14.51 23.35
C ARG A 76 11.14 -14.22 21.85
N SER A 77 10.46 -14.94 20.96
CA SER A 77 10.60 -14.79 19.50
C SER A 77 9.33 -14.22 18.84
N LYS A 78 9.47 -13.74 17.59
CA LYS A 78 8.33 -13.32 16.76
C LYS A 78 7.35 -14.48 16.51
N THR A 79 7.88 -15.68 16.30
CA THR A 79 7.09 -16.90 16.08
C THR A 79 6.32 -17.31 17.35
N ALA A 80 6.93 -17.22 18.53
CA ALA A 80 6.25 -17.48 19.78
C ALA A 80 5.12 -16.46 20.06
N THR A 81 5.32 -15.20 19.64
CA THR A 81 4.28 -14.17 19.73
C THR A 81 3.09 -14.53 18.84
N THR A 82 3.32 -14.94 17.59
CA THR A 82 2.25 -15.38 16.67
C THR A 82 1.54 -16.64 17.17
N VAL A 83 2.28 -17.62 17.71
CA VAL A 83 1.68 -18.84 18.29
C VAL A 83 0.78 -18.48 19.47
N MET A 84 1.22 -17.59 20.35
CA MET A 84 0.40 -17.14 21.47
C MET A 84 -0.86 -16.39 21.03
N ASP A 85 -0.79 -15.63 19.94
CA ASP A 85 -1.96 -14.96 19.38
C ASP A 85 -2.94 -15.98 18.79
N ILE A 86 -2.47 -16.99 18.06
CA ILE A 86 -3.28 -18.12 17.58
C ILE A 86 -3.95 -18.85 18.76
N ILE A 87 -3.22 -19.20 19.82
CA ILE A 87 -3.79 -19.86 21.00
C ILE A 87 -4.89 -18.99 21.63
N THR A 88 -4.62 -17.70 21.81
CA THR A 88 -5.60 -16.81 22.45
C THR A 88 -6.85 -16.62 21.60
N THR A 89 -6.72 -16.63 20.28
CA THR A 89 -7.84 -16.46 19.35
C THR A 89 -8.66 -17.75 19.24
N SER A 90 -8.02 -18.92 19.26
CA SER A 90 -8.69 -20.22 19.31
C SER A 90 -9.54 -20.40 20.57
N VAL A 91 -9.04 -20.02 21.74
CA VAL A 91 -9.74 -20.21 23.02
C VAL A 91 -10.78 -19.12 23.30
N SER A 92 -10.68 -17.94 22.68
CA SER A 92 -11.53 -16.77 22.99
C SER A 92 -12.85 -16.72 22.20
N SER A 93 -13.68 -17.76 22.26
CA SER A 93 -15.01 -17.76 21.64
C SER A 93 -16.01 -16.83 22.35
N GLU A 94 -17.13 -16.52 21.70
CA GLU A 94 -18.19 -15.65 22.23
C GLU A 94 -18.95 -16.29 23.39
N ASN A 95 -19.20 -17.60 23.29
CA ASN A 95 -19.98 -18.39 24.26
C ASN A 95 -19.25 -18.67 25.58
N ILE A 96 -17.95 -18.41 25.65
CA ILE A 96 -17.15 -18.70 26.84
C ILE A 96 -16.87 -17.42 27.65
N SER A 97 -17.03 -17.52 28.98
CA SER A 97 -16.71 -16.42 29.89
C SER A 97 -15.21 -16.12 29.93
N LYS A 98 -14.83 -14.89 29.54
CA LYS A 98 -13.43 -14.41 29.55
C LYS A 98 -12.78 -14.57 30.93
N LYS A 99 -13.53 -14.28 32.01
CA LYS A 99 -13.03 -14.38 33.39
C LYS A 99 -12.72 -15.82 33.80
N HIS A 100 -13.46 -16.80 33.28
CA HIS A 100 -13.25 -18.21 33.58
C HIS A 100 -12.01 -18.73 32.86
N VAL A 101 -11.87 -18.42 31.56
CA VAL A 101 -10.70 -18.79 30.74
C VAL A 101 -9.43 -18.15 31.26
N SER A 102 -9.47 -16.88 31.64
CA SER A 102 -8.33 -16.16 32.21
C SER A 102 -7.80 -16.86 33.47
N ARG A 103 -8.71 -17.26 34.38
CA ARG A 103 -8.35 -18.00 35.60
C ARG A 103 -7.82 -19.40 35.29
N LYS A 104 -8.47 -20.14 34.40
CA LYS A 104 -8.05 -21.50 34.05
C LYS A 104 -6.72 -21.55 33.28
N LEU A 105 -6.43 -20.59 32.41
CA LEU A 105 -5.24 -20.64 31.54
C LEU A 105 -4.12 -19.65 31.91
N GLY A 106 -4.30 -18.84 32.95
CA GLY A 106 -3.30 -17.84 33.35
C GLY A 106 -3.03 -16.79 32.26
N LEU A 107 -4.08 -16.37 31.55
CA LEU A 107 -4.02 -15.39 30.47
C LEU A 107 -4.63 -14.06 30.89
N ASN A 108 -4.05 -12.95 30.44
CA ASN A 108 -4.59 -11.61 30.71
C ASN A 108 -5.91 -11.39 29.97
N ASN A 109 -6.94 -10.87 30.67
CA ASN A 109 -8.24 -10.51 30.11
C ASN A 109 -8.13 -9.61 28.86
N LYS A 110 -7.18 -8.66 28.84
CA LYS A 110 -6.94 -7.79 27.66
C LYS A 110 -6.55 -8.61 26.43
N ARG A 111 -5.73 -9.65 26.62
CA ARG A 111 -5.28 -10.52 25.53
C ARG A 111 -6.42 -11.37 24.99
N LEU A 112 -7.26 -11.93 25.86
CA LEU A 112 -8.46 -12.67 25.46
C LEU A 112 -9.46 -11.78 24.71
N SER A 113 -9.60 -10.51 25.11
CA SER A 113 -10.50 -9.59 24.40
C SER A 113 -10.01 -9.27 22.98
N ARG A 114 -8.71 -9.06 22.80
CA ARG A 114 -8.10 -8.89 21.47
C ARG A 114 -8.22 -10.17 20.64
N GLY A 115 -7.99 -11.33 21.27
CA GLY A 115 -8.15 -12.63 20.62
C GLY A 115 -9.56 -12.86 20.11
N ARG A 116 -10.59 -12.47 20.88
CA ARG A 116 -11.99 -12.53 20.44
C ARG A 116 -12.28 -11.60 19.25
N GLN A 117 -11.81 -10.36 19.28
CA GLN A 117 -11.96 -9.42 18.17
C GLN A 117 -11.31 -9.96 16.88
N HIS A 118 -10.10 -10.50 17.01
CA HIS A 118 -9.40 -11.08 15.87
C HIS A 118 -10.09 -12.34 15.37
N ARG A 119 -10.56 -13.23 16.26
CA ARG A 119 -11.39 -14.40 15.90
C ARG A 119 -12.63 -13.98 15.11
N ALA A 120 -13.37 -12.97 15.56
CA ALA A 120 -14.54 -12.46 14.85
C ALA A 120 -14.16 -11.96 13.44
N SER A 121 -13.08 -11.18 13.33
CA SER A 121 -12.60 -10.71 12.02
C SER A 121 -12.16 -11.85 11.09
N VAL A 122 -11.55 -12.91 11.64
CA VAL A 122 -11.07 -14.05 10.84
C VAL A 122 -12.23 -14.89 10.34
N LEU A 123 -13.24 -15.12 11.17
CA LEU A 123 -14.42 -15.90 10.78
C LEU A 123 -15.38 -15.14 9.85
N GLN A 124 -15.33 -13.80 9.83
CA GLN A 124 -16.18 -12.95 8.97
C GLN A 124 -15.55 -12.64 7.60
N LEU A 125 -14.24 -12.81 7.44
CA LEU A 125 -13.51 -12.43 6.21
C LEU A 125 -13.02 -13.69 5.48
N ASP A 126 -13.44 -13.88 4.23
CA ASP A 126 -13.11 -15.05 3.40
C ASP A 126 -11.59 -15.29 3.19
N ASN A 127 -10.76 -14.24 3.37
CA ASN A 127 -9.31 -14.28 3.14
C ASN A 127 -8.47 -14.07 4.42
N ALA A 128 -9.05 -14.20 5.61
CA ALA A 128 -8.33 -13.96 6.85
C ALA A 128 -7.70 -15.26 7.39
N SER A 129 -6.40 -15.21 7.70
CA SER A 129 -5.72 -16.32 8.37
C SER A 129 -5.45 -16.00 9.84
N TRP A 130 -5.47 -17.03 10.68
CA TRP A 130 -5.19 -16.92 12.11
C TRP A 130 -3.75 -16.50 12.42
N SER A 131 -2.84 -16.62 11.45
CA SER A 131 -1.42 -16.27 11.56
C SER A 131 -1.08 -14.90 10.98
N PHE A 132 -1.93 -14.33 10.11
CA PHE A 132 -1.62 -13.10 9.39
C PHE A 132 -2.20 -11.88 10.09
N THR A 133 -1.41 -11.32 11.01
CA THR A 133 -1.66 -9.98 11.53
C THR A 133 -1.10 -8.95 10.55
N LYS A 134 -1.98 -8.25 9.82
CA LYS A 134 -1.55 -7.04 9.07
C LYS A 134 -0.88 -6.11 10.08
N ARG A 135 0.36 -5.69 9.81
CA ARG A 135 1.01 -4.66 10.64
C ARG A 135 0.11 -3.44 10.64
N LYS A 136 -0.14 -2.87 11.82
CA LYS A 136 -0.79 -1.57 11.91
C LYS A 136 -0.01 -0.58 11.07
N THR A 137 -0.68 0.05 10.11
CA THR A 137 -0.16 1.22 9.43
C THR A 137 0.16 2.28 10.48
N ARG A 138 1.28 2.96 10.32
CA ARG A 138 1.64 4.06 11.21
C ARG A 138 0.62 5.19 11.07
N SER A 139 0.40 5.95 12.13
CA SER A 139 -0.62 7.01 12.15
C SER A 139 -0.33 8.17 11.20
N ASP A 140 0.93 8.34 10.79
CA ASP A 140 1.39 9.31 9.79
C ASP A 140 1.27 8.79 8.35
N ALA A 141 0.89 7.52 8.14
CA ALA A 141 0.73 6.97 6.81
C ALA A 141 -0.51 7.58 6.13
N LEU A 142 -0.35 8.00 4.87
CA LEU A 142 -1.45 8.47 4.04
C LEU A 142 -2.56 7.40 3.94
N ASN A 143 -3.79 7.83 4.18
CA ASN A 143 -4.97 7.00 3.95
C ASN A 143 -5.09 6.63 2.47
N ASP A 144 -5.71 5.48 2.17
CA ASP A 144 -5.82 4.97 0.80
C ASP A 144 -6.67 5.89 -0.09
N ILE A 145 -7.65 6.59 0.47
CA ILE A 145 -8.42 7.65 -0.22
C ILE A 145 -7.50 8.77 -0.69
N ASN A 146 -6.63 9.26 0.20
CA ASN A 146 -5.70 10.34 -0.13
C ASN A 146 -4.66 9.88 -1.14
N LYS A 147 -4.22 8.62 -1.09
CA LYS A 147 -3.33 8.06 -2.12
C LYS A 147 -3.99 8.04 -3.49
N LYS A 148 -5.27 7.69 -3.55
CA LYS A 148 -6.04 7.71 -4.81
C LYS A 148 -6.19 9.14 -5.34
N LEU A 149 -6.50 10.10 -4.47
CA LEU A 149 -6.54 11.52 -4.86
C LEU A 149 -5.21 12.01 -5.44
N VAL A 150 -4.09 11.66 -4.80
CA VAL A 150 -2.75 11.98 -5.33
C VAL A 150 -2.52 11.31 -6.69
N TYR A 151 -2.91 10.04 -6.83
CA TYR A 151 -2.76 9.29 -8.08
C TYR A 151 -3.57 9.93 -9.23
N ASP A 152 -4.82 10.29 -8.96
CA ASP A 152 -5.72 10.92 -9.93
C ASP A 152 -5.22 12.33 -10.29
N PHE A 153 -4.66 13.06 -9.32
CA PHE A 153 -4.06 14.39 -9.56
C PHE A 153 -2.91 14.35 -10.56
N TRP A 154 -2.07 13.31 -10.53
CA TRP A 154 -1.00 13.16 -11.53
C TRP A 154 -1.53 13.06 -12.96
N ILE A 155 -2.74 12.52 -13.15
CA ILE A 155 -3.40 12.29 -14.46
C ILE A 155 -4.25 13.50 -14.86
N SER A 156 -4.50 14.43 -13.93
CA SER A 156 -5.36 15.58 -14.16
C SER A 156 -4.89 16.45 -15.34
N PRO A 157 -5.83 17.01 -16.12
CA PRO A 157 -5.51 17.90 -17.23
C PRO A 157 -4.77 19.14 -16.71
N GLY A 158 -3.70 19.53 -17.41
CA GLY A 158 -2.80 20.61 -17.02
C GLY A 158 -1.59 20.16 -16.18
N MET A 159 -1.61 18.95 -15.61
CA MET A 159 -0.43 18.34 -14.97
C MET A 159 0.29 17.39 -15.93
N SER A 160 -0.47 16.46 -16.52
CA SER A 160 0.04 15.55 -17.53
C SER A 160 -0.92 15.39 -18.70
N ARG A 161 -0.36 15.02 -19.85
CA ARG A 161 -1.10 14.75 -21.08
C ARG A 161 -0.73 13.38 -21.65
N PRO A 162 -1.68 12.60 -22.17
CA PRO A 162 -1.36 11.35 -22.86
C PRO A 162 -0.62 11.64 -24.16
N THR A 163 0.34 10.80 -24.52
CA THR A 163 0.97 10.86 -25.85
C THR A 163 0.01 10.28 -26.89
N GLY A 164 -0.10 10.96 -28.05
CA GLY A 164 -1.03 10.56 -29.12
C GLY A 164 -0.55 9.37 -29.97
N ASN A 165 0.67 8.87 -29.75
CA ASN A 165 1.23 7.77 -30.53
C ASN A 165 0.79 6.41 -29.96
N LYS A 166 0.26 5.53 -30.82
CA LYS A 166 -0.18 4.18 -30.43
C LYS A 166 0.96 3.30 -29.91
N ASN A 167 2.19 3.59 -30.31
CA ASN A 167 3.37 2.83 -29.86
C ASN A 167 3.83 3.23 -28.45
N ASP A 168 3.36 4.36 -27.93
CA ASP A 168 3.75 4.89 -26.63
C ASP A 168 2.88 4.28 -25.52
N ILE A 169 3.01 2.95 -25.36
CA ILE A 169 2.34 2.17 -24.32
C ILE A 169 3.37 1.65 -23.33
N LYS A 170 3.15 1.90 -22.05
CA LYS A 170 3.97 1.36 -20.97
C LYS A 170 3.24 0.22 -20.28
N ARG A 171 3.98 -0.87 -20.02
CA ARG A 171 3.45 -2.08 -19.38
C ARG A 171 4.07 -2.27 -18.00
N MET A 172 3.24 -2.56 -17.00
CA MET A 172 3.67 -2.96 -15.67
C MET A 172 3.18 -4.38 -15.39
N ARG A 173 4.06 -5.22 -14.83
CA ARG A 173 3.71 -6.57 -14.42
C ARG A 173 2.99 -6.54 -13.08
N THR A 174 1.76 -7.02 -13.04
CA THR A 174 0.94 -7.09 -11.80
C THR A 174 0.99 -8.48 -11.16
N GLY A 175 1.27 -9.51 -11.96
CA GLY A 175 1.36 -10.90 -11.51
C GLY A 175 2.15 -11.79 -12.47
N PRO A 176 2.18 -13.12 -12.24
CA PRO A 176 2.74 -14.08 -13.18
C PRO A 176 2.05 -13.98 -14.54
N LYS A 177 2.80 -13.61 -15.59
CA LYS A 177 2.29 -13.43 -16.98
C LYS A 177 1.13 -12.43 -17.15
N GLN A 178 0.78 -11.64 -16.13
CA GLN A 178 -0.27 -10.62 -16.19
C GLN A 178 0.34 -9.22 -16.24
N PHE A 179 -0.03 -8.44 -17.26
CA PHE A 179 0.49 -7.10 -17.51
C PHE A 179 -0.64 -6.10 -17.67
N VAL A 180 -0.50 -4.94 -17.06
CA VAL A 180 -1.38 -3.80 -17.26
C VAL A 180 -0.69 -2.82 -18.19
N SER A 181 -1.35 -2.46 -19.29
CA SER A 181 -0.88 -1.51 -20.31
C SER A 181 -1.61 -0.18 -20.17
N HIS A 182 -0.84 0.91 -20.15
CA HIS A 182 -1.37 2.28 -20.20
C HIS A 182 -0.61 3.11 -21.22
N ALA A 183 -1.29 4.08 -21.83
CA ALA A 183 -0.64 5.11 -22.64
C ALA A 183 0.38 5.87 -21.78
N VAL A 184 1.49 6.29 -22.38
CA VAL A 184 2.47 7.14 -21.70
C VAL A 184 1.86 8.52 -21.49
N TYR A 185 1.98 9.02 -20.26
CA TYR A 185 1.60 10.39 -19.92
C TYR A 185 2.85 11.24 -19.75
N VAL A 186 2.84 12.43 -20.30
CA VAL A 186 3.93 13.40 -20.27
C VAL A 186 3.58 14.53 -19.34
N LEU A 187 4.49 14.85 -18.41
CA LEU A 187 4.34 16.01 -17.53
C LEU A 187 4.57 17.32 -18.28
N GLU A 188 3.62 18.24 -18.15
CA GLU A 188 3.73 19.59 -18.70
C GLU A 188 4.60 20.49 -17.81
N LYS A 189 4.46 20.35 -16.50
CA LYS A 189 5.20 21.06 -15.45
C LYS A 189 6.36 20.25 -14.88
N THR A 190 7.22 20.87 -14.08
CA THR A 190 8.23 20.15 -13.30
C THR A 190 7.56 19.36 -12.16
N GLN A 191 8.18 18.28 -11.68
CA GLN A 191 7.59 17.48 -10.59
C GLN A 191 7.40 18.30 -9.30
N THR A 192 8.29 19.26 -9.06
CA THR A 192 8.21 20.25 -7.98
C THR A 192 7.01 21.17 -8.13
N GLU A 193 6.78 21.72 -9.32
CA GLU A 193 5.61 22.58 -9.59
C GLU A 193 4.30 21.83 -9.37
N VAL A 194 4.19 20.59 -9.89
CA VAL A 194 3.00 19.75 -9.70
C VAL A 194 2.74 19.48 -8.21
N TYR A 195 3.79 19.34 -7.40
CA TYR A 195 3.63 19.18 -5.96
C TYR A 195 3.12 20.45 -5.27
N PHE A 196 3.58 21.64 -5.69
CA PHE A 196 3.06 22.90 -5.17
C PHE A 196 1.59 23.11 -5.57
N ASP A 197 1.24 22.84 -6.83
CA ASP A 197 -0.14 22.88 -7.32
C ASP A 197 -1.05 21.92 -6.53
N PHE A 198 -0.55 20.72 -6.20
CA PHE A 198 -1.29 19.77 -5.36
C PHE A 198 -1.54 20.32 -3.96
N LYS A 199 -0.55 20.99 -3.37
CA LYS A 199 -0.64 21.53 -2.01
C LYS A 199 -1.58 22.73 -1.95
N GLU A 200 -1.63 23.54 -3.01
CA GLU A 200 -2.56 24.66 -3.14
C GLU A 200 -4.00 24.18 -3.31
N THR A 201 -4.21 23.16 -4.14
CA THR A 201 -5.56 22.59 -4.37
C THR A 201 -6.07 21.76 -3.19
N ASN A 202 -5.18 21.09 -2.45
CA ASN A 202 -5.54 20.18 -1.35
C ASN A 202 -4.77 20.51 -0.05
N PRO A 203 -5.02 21.67 0.58
CA PRO A 203 -4.27 22.11 1.76
C PRO A 203 -4.49 21.22 3.01
N THR A 204 -5.57 20.43 3.03
CA THR A 204 -5.88 19.52 4.16
C THR A 204 -4.97 18.29 4.18
N ILE A 205 -4.41 17.89 3.03
CA ILE A 205 -3.62 16.68 2.90
C ILE A 205 -2.17 17.00 3.26
N LYS A 206 -1.75 16.58 4.46
CA LYS A 206 -0.36 16.67 4.90
C LYS A 206 0.47 15.57 4.21
N ASN A 207 1.09 15.89 3.09
CA ASN A 207 2.07 15.04 2.42
C ASN A 207 3.40 15.78 2.22
N CYS A 208 4.49 15.03 2.17
CA CYS A 208 5.80 15.56 1.79
C CYS A 208 6.05 15.28 0.30
N GLN A 209 6.91 16.09 -0.34
CA GLN A 209 7.25 15.92 -1.75
C GLN A 209 7.71 14.49 -2.10
N ARG A 210 8.63 13.91 -1.32
CA ARG A 210 9.10 12.52 -1.53
C ARG A 210 7.98 11.49 -1.45
N THR A 211 6.96 11.71 -0.60
CA THR A 211 5.82 10.79 -0.50
C THR A 211 4.86 10.96 -1.68
N PHE A 212 4.71 12.18 -2.17
CA PHE A 212 3.91 12.51 -3.34
C PHE A 212 4.53 11.90 -4.62
N GLU A 213 5.83 12.06 -4.82
CA GLU A 213 6.59 11.49 -5.94
C GLU A 213 6.57 9.95 -5.94
N LYS A 214 6.59 9.32 -4.77
CA LYS A 214 6.45 7.86 -4.66
C LYS A 214 5.08 7.34 -5.12
N LEU A 215 4.06 8.18 -5.08
CA LEU A 215 2.69 7.85 -5.53
C LEU A 215 2.48 8.17 -7.02
N LYS A 216 3.54 8.58 -7.73
CA LYS A 216 3.50 8.84 -9.17
C LYS A 216 3.17 7.55 -9.94
N PRO A 217 2.18 7.57 -10.84
CA PRO A 217 1.87 6.43 -11.69
C PRO A 217 3.05 6.03 -12.57
N PHE A 218 3.23 4.72 -12.81
CA PHE A 218 4.37 4.18 -13.55
C PHE A 218 4.44 4.67 -15.01
N PHE A 219 3.29 5.01 -15.60
CA PHE A 219 3.14 5.48 -16.98
C PHE A 219 3.31 7.00 -17.14
N VAL A 220 3.39 7.75 -16.05
CA VAL A 220 3.67 9.19 -16.09
C VAL A 220 5.19 9.42 -16.15
N GLN A 221 5.65 10.19 -17.13
CA GLN A 221 7.06 10.47 -17.38
C GLN A 221 7.32 11.98 -17.42
N SER A 222 8.47 12.37 -16.86
CA SER A 222 9.00 13.72 -17.04
C SER A 222 9.79 13.75 -18.35
N ILE A 223 9.49 14.73 -19.20
CA ILE A 223 10.20 14.96 -20.44
C ILE A 223 11.22 16.09 -20.26
N ARG A 224 12.39 15.95 -20.89
CA ARG A 224 13.41 17.01 -20.88
C ARG A 224 12.88 18.25 -21.62
N PRO A 225 13.23 19.47 -21.21
CA PRO A 225 12.73 20.68 -21.89
C PRO A 225 12.96 20.69 -23.41
N LYS A 226 14.08 20.14 -23.88
CA LYS A 226 14.40 19.99 -25.32
C LYS A 226 13.38 19.13 -26.07
N ASP A 227 12.91 18.07 -25.43
CA ASP A 227 11.97 17.10 -25.99
C ASP A 227 10.52 17.60 -25.89
N LYS A 228 10.23 18.63 -25.08
CA LYS A 228 8.92 19.30 -25.03
C LYS A 228 8.67 20.15 -26.29
N GLN A 229 9.73 20.59 -26.98
CA GLN A 229 9.68 21.51 -28.12
C GLN A 229 9.73 20.78 -29.47
N THR A 230 8.74 19.94 -29.74
CA THR A 230 8.51 19.42 -31.09
C THR A 230 7.06 19.68 -31.48
N CYS A 231 6.81 20.83 -32.13
CA CYS A 231 5.57 20.96 -32.90
C CYS A 231 5.62 19.92 -34.03
N CYS A 232 4.62 19.05 -34.11
CA CYS A 232 4.45 18.14 -35.25
C CYS A 232 3.66 18.81 -36.40
N CYS A 233 3.52 20.13 -36.39
CA CYS A 233 2.88 20.85 -37.48
C CYS A 233 3.69 20.71 -38.76
N ARG A 234 2.99 20.60 -39.89
CA ARG A 234 3.57 20.45 -41.24
C ARG A 234 4.70 21.45 -41.49
N TYR A 235 4.46 22.72 -41.15
CA TYR A 235 5.43 23.81 -41.25
C TYR A 235 6.76 23.53 -40.52
N HIS A 236 6.71 23.08 -39.26
CA HIS A 236 7.93 22.78 -38.50
C HIS A 236 8.67 21.54 -39.01
N ILE A 237 7.94 20.55 -39.54
CA ILE A 237 8.55 19.35 -40.13
C ILE A 237 9.25 19.70 -41.46
N GLU A 238 8.60 20.48 -42.31
CA GLU A 238 9.16 20.95 -43.59
C GLU A 238 10.41 21.79 -43.36
N ILE A 239 10.38 22.77 -42.45
CA ILE A 239 11.57 23.57 -42.11
C ILE A 239 12.69 22.71 -41.56
N ARG A 240 12.40 21.71 -40.71
CA ARG A 240 13.41 20.77 -40.23
C ARG A 240 14.02 19.95 -41.37
N GLY A 241 13.21 19.54 -42.34
CA GLY A 241 13.67 18.86 -43.54
C GLY A 241 14.65 19.74 -44.33
N ILE A 242 14.23 20.97 -44.65
CA ILE A 242 15.03 21.95 -45.41
C ILE A 242 16.34 22.28 -44.66
N PHE A 243 16.25 22.56 -43.36
CA PHE A 243 17.44 22.83 -42.54
C PHE A 243 18.43 21.67 -42.59
N LYS A 244 17.94 20.43 -42.45
CA LYS A 244 18.78 19.25 -42.49
C LYS A 244 19.46 19.09 -43.86
N THR A 245 18.72 19.27 -44.96
CA THR A 245 19.30 19.17 -46.30
C THR A 245 20.37 20.23 -46.55
N CYS A 246 20.14 21.48 -46.14
CA CYS A 246 21.13 22.55 -46.26
C CYS A 246 22.38 22.28 -45.40
N MET A 247 22.22 21.82 -44.16
CA MET A 247 23.35 21.52 -43.28
C MET A 247 24.11 20.25 -43.69
N ASP A 248 23.45 19.29 -44.33
CA ASP A 248 24.11 18.12 -44.94
C ASP A 248 24.90 18.52 -46.19
N PHE A 249 24.38 19.43 -47.00
CA PHE A 249 25.11 20.02 -48.12
C PHE A 249 26.37 20.77 -47.64
N ARG A 250 26.20 21.72 -46.70
CA ARG A 250 27.32 22.47 -46.10
C ARG A 250 28.39 21.56 -45.49
N ARG A 251 27.98 20.46 -44.84
CA ARG A 251 28.91 19.44 -44.33
C ARG A 251 29.70 18.73 -45.43
N LYS A 252 29.09 18.44 -46.58
CA LYS A 252 29.79 17.85 -47.73
C LYS A 252 30.83 18.81 -48.30
N VAL A 253 30.44 20.07 -48.52
CA VAL A 253 31.33 21.13 -49.02
C VAL A 253 32.55 21.31 -48.12
N LEU A 254 32.33 21.46 -46.80
CA LEU A 254 33.41 21.63 -45.83
C LEU A 254 34.28 20.38 -45.65
N LYS A 255 33.76 19.19 -45.96
CA LYS A 255 34.55 17.96 -45.99
C LYS A 255 35.48 17.91 -47.20
N ASN A 256 35.04 18.44 -48.34
CA ASN A 256 35.82 18.49 -49.57
C ASN A 256 36.89 19.60 -49.54
N ASN A 257 36.62 20.69 -48.81
CA ASN A 257 37.50 21.85 -48.71
C ASN A 257 37.94 22.08 -47.24
N PRO A 258 38.97 21.38 -46.74
CA PRO A 258 39.38 21.43 -45.33
C PRO A 258 39.89 22.82 -44.90
N ALA A 259 40.34 23.67 -45.82
CA ALA A 259 40.73 25.05 -45.53
C ALA A 259 39.57 25.92 -45.00
N LEU A 260 38.32 25.55 -45.29
CA LEU A 260 37.12 26.29 -44.93
C LEU A 260 36.51 25.84 -43.58
N GLN A 261 36.99 24.73 -42.99
CA GLN A 261 36.41 24.14 -41.76
C GLN A 261 36.48 25.04 -40.51
N GLY A 262 37.38 26.04 -40.50
CA GLY A 262 37.49 27.01 -39.41
C GLY A 262 36.69 28.30 -39.60
N GLU A 263 36.30 28.61 -40.84
CA GLU A 263 35.67 29.90 -41.19
C GLU A 263 34.14 29.83 -41.21
N PHE A 264 33.59 28.65 -41.51
CA PHE A 264 32.15 28.41 -41.63
C PHE A 264 31.65 27.44 -40.57
N LYS A 265 30.73 27.90 -39.74
CA LYS A 265 30.10 27.08 -38.69
C LYS A 265 29.01 26.17 -39.26
N ILE A 266 28.90 24.97 -38.70
CA ILE A 266 27.79 24.03 -38.92
C ILE A 266 26.89 24.09 -37.69
N TYR A 267 25.58 24.20 -37.91
CA TYR A 267 24.59 24.33 -36.84
C TYR A 267 23.91 23.00 -36.60
N GLU A 268 23.73 22.63 -35.34
CA GLU A 268 23.03 21.40 -34.98
C GLU A 268 21.50 21.62 -34.97
N ASN A 269 21.08 22.85 -34.62
CA ASN A 269 19.69 23.20 -34.43
C ASN A 269 19.30 24.47 -35.21
N ILE A 270 18.07 24.53 -35.71
CA ILE A 270 17.51 25.74 -36.36
C ILE A 270 17.61 26.96 -35.45
N ASN A 271 17.42 26.79 -34.14
CA ASN A 271 17.51 27.88 -33.19
C ASN A 271 18.92 28.51 -33.13
N GLU A 272 19.98 27.73 -33.33
CA GLU A 272 21.35 28.25 -33.36
C GLU A 272 21.59 29.12 -34.60
N LEU A 273 21.06 28.68 -35.74
CA LEU A 273 21.10 29.44 -36.99
C LEU A 273 20.32 30.77 -36.84
N VAL A 274 19.11 30.70 -36.29
CA VAL A 274 18.27 31.89 -36.05
C VAL A 274 18.96 32.85 -35.08
N ASN A 275 19.59 32.35 -34.02
CA ASN A 275 20.30 33.18 -33.06
C ASN A 275 21.48 33.96 -33.66
N GLU A 276 22.12 33.45 -34.73
CA GLU A 276 23.19 34.21 -35.41
C GLU A 276 22.66 35.30 -36.35
N THR A 277 21.42 35.15 -36.84
CA THR A 277 20.76 36.21 -37.61
C THR A 277 20.22 37.35 -36.73
N ILE A 278 20.22 37.15 -35.40
CA ILE A 278 19.74 38.12 -34.41
C ILE A 278 20.91 38.87 -33.78
N CYS A 279 20.70 40.14 -33.41
CA CYS A 279 21.71 40.94 -32.73
C CYS A 279 22.13 40.30 -31.39
N LYS A 280 23.44 40.31 -31.09
CA LYS A 280 23.95 39.87 -29.78
C LYS A 280 23.36 40.77 -28.69
N THR A 281 22.91 40.17 -27.60
CA THR A 281 22.33 40.89 -26.48
C THR A 281 23.34 41.88 -25.87
N SER A 282 23.28 43.15 -26.24
CA SER A 282 23.86 44.26 -25.50
C SER A 282 22.76 44.99 -24.73
N GLU A 283 23.12 45.80 -23.74
CA GLU A 283 22.18 46.48 -22.80
C GLU A 283 21.11 47.36 -23.50
N ASN A 284 21.27 47.68 -24.78
CA ASN A 284 20.39 48.59 -25.54
C ASN A 284 19.58 47.92 -26.67
N VAL A 285 19.40 46.60 -26.68
CA VAL A 285 18.65 45.91 -27.76
C VAL A 285 17.33 45.31 -27.26
N ASP A 286 16.21 45.81 -27.79
CA ASP A 286 14.87 45.24 -27.63
C ASP A 286 14.80 43.84 -28.29
N LYS A 287 15.01 42.78 -27.51
CA LYS A 287 14.95 41.37 -27.99
C LYS A 287 13.66 41.06 -28.76
N LEU A 288 12.54 41.67 -28.35
CA LEU A 288 11.24 41.50 -29.00
C LEU A 288 11.23 42.06 -30.42
N LYS A 289 11.82 43.24 -30.67
CA LYS A 289 11.90 43.83 -32.01
C LYS A 289 12.77 42.98 -32.94
N CYS A 290 13.88 42.44 -32.45
CA CYS A 290 14.72 41.55 -33.25
C CYS A 290 14.04 40.21 -33.58
N LEU A 291 13.33 39.61 -32.62
CA LEU A 291 12.56 38.37 -32.85
C LEU A 291 11.41 38.59 -33.85
N GLN A 292 10.80 39.77 -33.84
CA GLN A 292 9.80 40.19 -34.83
C GLN A 292 10.42 40.65 -36.16
N ARG A 293 11.74 40.65 -36.29
CA ARG A 293 12.50 41.15 -37.47
C ARG A 293 12.23 42.62 -37.84
N ASN A 294 11.88 43.43 -36.84
CA ASN A 294 11.67 44.87 -36.98
C ASN A 294 12.94 45.68 -36.64
N CYS A 295 14.11 45.04 -36.65
CA CYS A 295 15.39 45.67 -36.33
C CYS A 295 16.26 45.72 -37.58
N ASP A 296 16.76 46.91 -37.92
CA ASP A 296 17.54 47.14 -39.15
C ASP A 296 18.88 46.38 -39.16
N ASN A 297 19.42 46.07 -37.98
CA ASN A 297 20.70 45.38 -37.80
C ASN A 297 20.57 43.85 -37.69
N CYS A 298 19.35 43.32 -37.66
CA CYS A 298 19.12 41.88 -37.65
C CYS A 298 18.77 41.39 -39.06
N GLY A 299 19.23 40.20 -39.42
CA GLY A 299 18.95 39.68 -40.76
C GLY A 299 19.88 38.57 -41.22
N VAL A 300 19.56 38.08 -42.41
CA VAL A 300 20.26 36.99 -43.08
C VAL A 300 21.67 37.42 -43.52
N HIS A 301 21.94 38.72 -43.63
CA HIS A 301 23.27 39.26 -43.97
C HIS A 301 24.36 38.88 -42.94
N ASN A 302 23.97 38.57 -41.70
CA ASN A 302 24.90 38.08 -40.67
C ASN A 302 25.31 36.62 -40.89
N PHE A 303 24.56 35.89 -41.73
CA PHE A 303 24.84 34.49 -42.05
C PHE A 303 25.83 34.40 -43.21
N LYS A 304 27.01 33.84 -42.94
CA LYS A 304 28.06 33.64 -43.96
C LYS A 304 27.77 32.38 -44.79
N LEU A 305 27.56 32.59 -46.09
CA LEU A 305 27.41 31.56 -47.11
C LEU A 305 28.75 31.27 -47.80
N THR A 306 28.99 30.02 -48.16
CA THR A 306 30.12 29.63 -49.01
C THR A 306 29.86 30.04 -50.47
N GLU A 307 30.92 30.14 -51.29
CA GLU A 307 30.80 30.43 -52.73
C GLU A 307 29.91 29.39 -53.44
N GLU A 308 30.06 28.11 -53.08
CA GLU A 308 29.25 27.01 -53.60
C GLU A 308 27.77 27.13 -53.20
N GLU A 309 27.49 27.59 -51.97
CA GLU A 309 26.11 27.86 -51.52
C GLU A 309 25.49 29.08 -52.21
N LYS A 310 26.29 30.07 -52.64
CA LYS A 310 25.80 31.25 -53.37
C LYS A 310 25.44 30.94 -54.82
N ASN A 311 26.12 29.96 -55.43
CA ASN A 311 25.90 29.58 -56.84
C ASN A 311 24.64 28.72 -57.04
N ASP A 312 24.14 28.08 -55.98
CA ASP A 312 22.94 27.24 -55.98
C ASP A 312 21.66 27.99 -55.54
N ILE A 313 21.74 29.30 -55.26
CA ILE A 313 20.60 30.19 -54.92
C ILE A 313 20.12 30.93 -56.16
#